data_AF-A0A078J555-F1
#
_entry.id   AF-A0A078J555-F1
#
_cell.length_a   1.000
_cell.length_b   1.000
_cell.length_c   1.000
_cell.angle_alpha   90.00
_cell.angle_beta   90.00
_cell.angle_gamma   90.00
#
_symmetry.space_group_name_H-M   'P 1'
#
loop_
_entity.id
_entity.type
_entity.pdbx_description
1 polymer ?
#
loop_
_entity_poly.entity_id
_entity_poly.type
_entity_poly.pdbx_seq_one_letter_code
_entity_poly.pdbx_strand_id
1 'polypeptide(L)'
;MKKEMIEEVVIVGGLVMVQFVYAGNSLLMSYLMSLGLGPFTIVIFSTFATFLILSPFAILFERKQWPKELSARLIGKLVLISFAGVTLFQSLFLEGIRLTSPAMATAMPNLAPGLIFFIAWIVRLEKMDMKCVYSKLKILGTLLCVFGALTMSLMHSASIIQDEKDNASIFVFDRDRVVGCIYLLGAVFVLSTNVVLQASTLAEFPAPISLSAITALIGVLITMLVQLLQNESGKVLTRSLISIGNLVGFSLLGGMVSGACVSFNGWAMKKRGPVMVSMFSPFATVISVGFSVLTLGESICLGSVGGMALMFIGLYLVLWAKGKEGFSQIESFECEFDAKKPLLS
;
A
#
# COMPACT_ATOMS: atom_id res chain seq x y z
N MET A 1 -33.29 -8.07 -8.42
CA MET A 1 -33.20 -8.98 -7.24
C MET A 1 -32.18 -10.11 -7.37
N LYS A 2 -32.41 -11.23 -8.08
CA LYS A 2 -31.42 -12.35 -8.12
C LYS A 2 -30.04 -11.95 -8.69
N LYS A 3 -30.00 -11.14 -9.74
CA LYS A 3 -28.74 -10.69 -10.37
C LYS A 3 -27.93 -9.74 -9.48
N GLU A 4 -28.61 -8.86 -8.74
CA GLU A 4 -27.98 -7.93 -7.80
C GLU A 4 -27.46 -8.64 -6.55
N MET A 5 -28.21 -9.61 -6.01
CA MET A 5 -27.71 -10.47 -4.92
C MET A 5 -26.48 -11.27 -5.34
N ILE A 6 -26.46 -11.83 -6.56
CA ILE A 6 -25.29 -12.55 -7.06
C ILE A 6 -24.11 -11.59 -7.24
N GLU A 7 -24.33 -10.39 -7.78
CA GLU A 7 -23.27 -9.36 -7.89
C GLU A 7 -22.72 -8.96 -6.51
N GLU A 8 -23.57 -8.84 -5.50
CA GLU A 8 -23.15 -8.56 -4.12
C GLU A 8 -22.31 -9.67 -3.51
N VAL A 9 -22.76 -10.92 -3.64
CA VAL A 9 -22.01 -12.09 -3.16
C VAL A 9 -20.66 -12.20 -3.85
N VAL A 10 -20.61 -11.93 -5.17
CA VAL A 10 -19.36 -11.94 -5.95
C VAL A 10 -18.42 -10.82 -5.50
N ILE A 11 -18.94 -9.60 -5.28
CA ILE A 11 -18.12 -8.47 -4.79
C ILE A 11 -17.55 -8.78 -3.41
N VAL A 12 -18.39 -9.20 -2.47
CA VAL A 12 -17.96 -9.48 -1.08
C VAL A 12 -17.00 -10.67 -1.05
N GLY A 13 -17.35 -11.79 -1.70
CA GLY A 13 -16.50 -12.98 -1.74
C GLY A 13 -15.17 -12.71 -2.44
N GLY A 14 -15.18 -11.96 -3.53
CA GLY A 14 -13.96 -11.56 -4.24
C GLY A 14 -13.08 -10.62 -3.41
N LEU A 15 -13.67 -9.66 -2.69
CA LEU A 15 -12.91 -8.77 -1.80
C LEU A 15 -12.24 -9.56 -0.68
N VAL A 16 -12.93 -10.50 -0.05
CA VAL A 16 -12.34 -11.39 0.97
C VAL A 16 -11.17 -12.20 0.39
N MET A 17 -11.34 -12.77 -0.82
CA MET A 17 -10.28 -13.53 -1.47
C MET A 17 -9.04 -12.67 -1.78
N VAL A 18 -9.24 -11.43 -2.21
CA VAL A 18 -8.14 -10.48 -2.44
C VAL A 18 -7.35 -10.22 -1.16
N GLN A 19 -8.03 -10.08 -0.02
CA GLN A 19 -7.35 -9.87 1.28
C GLN A 19 -6.55 -11.11 1.70
N PHE A 20 -7.07 -12.31 1.44
CA PHE A 20 -6.33 -13.55 1.66
C PHE A 20 -5.05 -13.60 0.83
N VAL A 21 -5.10 -13.20 -0.44
CA VAL A 21 -3.91 -13.11 -1.31
C VAL A 21 -2.90 -12.11 -0.76
N TYR A 22 -3.32 -10.92 -0.33
CA TYR A 22 -2.40 -9.92 0.22
C TYR A 22 -1.72 -10.39 1.52
N ALA A 23 -2.47 -11.04 2.41
CA ALA A 23 -1.91 -11.67 3.62
C ALA A 23 -0.94 -12.81 3.26
N GLY A 24 -1.28 -13.65 2.28
CA GLY A 24 -0.38 -14.70 1.79
C GLY A 24 0.91 -14.15 1.19
N ASN A 25 0.83 -13.02 0.46
CA ASN A 25 1.99 -12.39 -0.14
C ASN A 25 2.97 -11.85 0.91
N SER A 26 2.51 -11.22 2.01
CA SER A 26 3.41 -10.75 3.07
C SER A 26 4.13 -11.91 3.77
N LEU A 27 3.43 -13.01 4.02
CA LEU A 27 4.01 -14.23 4.59
C LEU A 27 5.02 -14.87 3.63
N LEU A 28 4.70 -14.93 2.33
CA LEU A 28 5.61 -15.43 1.31
C LEU A 28 6.91 -14.61 1.27
N MET A 29 6.82 -13.28 1.32
CA MET A 29 8.01 -12.41 1.36
C MET A 29 8.85 -12.66 2.62
N SER A 30 8.21 -12.82 3.77
CA SER A 30 8.90 -13.16 5.03
C SER A 30 9.58 -14.53 4.96
N TYR A 31 8.89 -15.53 4.42
CA TYR A 31 9.45 -16.87 4.21
C TYR A 31 10.64 -16.85 3.24
N LEU A 32 10.54 -16.13 2.12
CA LEU A 32 11.65 -15.97 1.16
C LEU A 32 12.89 -15.35 1.82
N MET A 33 12.71 -14.37 2.71
CA MET A 33 13.82 -13.79 3.49
C MET A 33 14.41 -14.81 4.48
N SER A 34 13.59 -15.68 5.09
CA SER A 34 14.06 -16.76 5.97
C SER A 34 14.94 -17.79 5.25
N LEU A 35 14.74 -17.98 3.94
CA LEU A 35 15.59 -18.82 3.09
C LEU A 35 16.94 -18.16 2.73
N GLY A 36 17.21 -16.95 3.22
CA GLY A 36 18.44 -16.21 3.00
C GLY A 36 18.46 -15.35 1.73
N LEU A 37 17.31 -15.14 1.08
CA LEU A 37 17.21 -14.20 -0.04
C LEU A 37 17.27 -12.76 0.48
N GLY A 38 18.17 -11.96 -0.11
CA GLY A 38 18.29 -10.54 0.24
C GLY A 38 17.07 -9.72 -0.23
N PRO A 39 16.67 -8.68 0.53
CA PRO A 39 15.53 -7.83 0.19
C PRO A 39 15.59 -7.28 -1.25
N PHE A 40 16.73 -6.74 -1.67
CA PHE A 40 16.90 -6.18 -3.01
C PHE A 40 16.67 -7.19 -4.14
N THR A 41 17.07 -8.45 -3.92
CA THR A 41 16.87 -9.51 -4.92
C THR A 41 15.38 -9.77 -5.11
N ILE A 42 14.62 -9.87 -4.02
CA ILE A 42 13.16 -10.05 -4.05
C ILE A 42 12.49 -8.87 -4.78
N VAL A 43 12.90 -7.63 -4.47
CA VAL A 43 12.38 -6.40 -5.11
C VAL A 43 12.61 -6.40 -6.62
N ILE A 44 13.83 -6.73 -7.06
CA ILE A 44 14.21 -6.73 -8.47
C ILE A 44 13.36 -7.73 -9.25
N PHE A 45 13.26 -8.97 -8.78
CA PHE A 45 12.49 -10.00 -9.49
C PHE A 45 10.98 -9.71 -9.50
N SER A 46 10.43 -9.24 -8.37
CA SER A 46 9.00 -8.87 -8.25
C SER A 46 8.63 -7.71 -9.16
N THR A 47 9.47 -6.67 -9.19
CA THR A 47 9.24 -5.48 -10.00
C THR A 47 9.48 -5.76 -11.48
N PHE A 48 10.47 -6.60 -11.82
CA PHE A 48 10.72 -6.99 -13.20
C PHE A 48 9.57 -7.83 -13.77
N ALA A 49 9.02 -8.77 -13.00
CA ALA A 49 7.81 -9.49 -13.40
C ALA A 49 6.62 -8.54 -13.60
N THR A 50 6.46 -7.55 -12.71
CA THR A 50 5.42 -6.52 -12.86
C THR A 50 5.59 -5.74 -14.17
N PHE A 51 6.81 -5.36 -14.53
CA PHE A 51 7.10 -4.74 -15.82
C PHE A 51 6.74 -5.64 -17.01
N LEU A 52 7.15 -6.91 -16.99
CA LEU A 52 6.83 -7.86 -18.06
C LEU A 52 5.33 -8.05 -18.25
N ILE A 53 4.58 -8.08 -17.15
CA ILE A 53 3.12 -8.22 -17.18
C ILE A 53 2.48 -6.93 -17.70
N LEU A 54 2.87 -5.75 -17.23
CA LEU A 54 2.21 -4.49 -17.59
C LEU A 54 2.61 -3.94 -18.97
N SER A 55 3.84 -4.21 -19.42
CA SER A 55 4.38 -3.74 -20.70
C SER A 55 3.49 -4.03 -21.92
N PRO A 56 3.01 -5.28 -22.17
CA PRO A 56 2.12 -5.54 -23.30
C PRO A 56 0.78 -4.79 -23.18
N PHE A 57 0.20 -4.69 -21.98
CA PHE A 57 -1.05 -3.95 -21.78
C PHE A 57 -0.87 -2.44 -22.01
N ALA A 58 0.25 -1.87 -21.56
CA ALA A 58 0.60 -0.48 -21.79
C ALA A 58 0.66 -0.15 -23.31
N ILE A 59 1.34 -0.99 -24.08
CA ILE A 59 1.50 -0.80 -25.53
C ILE A 59 0.18 -1.01 -26.28
N LEU A 60 -0.66 -1.96 -25.84
CA LEU A 60 -1.92 -2.27 -26.51
C LEU A 60 -3.01 -1.23 -26.23
N PHE A 61 -3.18 -0.82 -24.98
CA PHE A 61 -4.32 0.01 -24.55
C PHE A 61 -4.02 1.51 -24.53
N GLU A 62 -2.79 1.90 -24.17
CA GLU A 62 -2.50 3.29 -23.81
C GLU A 62 -1.50 3.97 -24.76
N ARG A 63 -0.94 3.25 -25.74
CA ARG A 63 0.04 3.82 -26.69
C ARG A 63 -0.44 5.10 -27.39
N LYS A 64 -1.74 5.23 -27.63
CA LYS A 64 -2.34 6.43 -28.25
C LYS A 64 -2.46 7.63 -27.29
N GLN A 65 -2.36 7.39 -25.98
CA GLN A 65 -2.48 8.40 -24.91
C GLN A 65 -1.11 8.95 -24.49
N TRP A 66 -0.02 8.44 -25.08
CA TRP A 66 1.33 8.88 -24.75
C TRP A 66 1.55 10.34 -25.19
N PRO A 67 2.29 11.14 -24.40
CA PRO A 67 2.67 12.48 -24.81
C PRO A 67 3.57 12.41 -26.04
N LYS A 68 3.43 13.41 -26.91
CA LYS A 68 4.21 13.52 -28.16
C LYS A 68 5.69 13.78 -27.89
N GLU A 69 6.02 14.42 -26.77
CA GLU A 69 7.38 14.75 -26.36
C GLU A 69 7.59 14.42 -24.88
N LEU A 70 8.71 13.77 -24.56
CA LEU A 70 9.13 13.52 -23.19
C LEU A 70 9.99 14.70 -22.70
N SER A 71 9.37 15.62 -21.96
CA SER A 71 10.12 16.71 -21.31
C SER A 71 11.10 16.17 -20.28
N ALA A 72 12.28 16.78 -20.16
CA ALA A 72 13.26 16.44 -19.12
C ALA A 72 12.66 16.52 -17.70
N ARG A 73 11.69 17.41 -17.48
CA ARG A 73 10.96 17.50 -16.19
C ARG A 73 10.13 16.25 -15.93
N LEU A 74 9.44 15.72 -16.95
CA LEU A 74 8.65 14.50 -16.83
C LEU A 74 9.56 13.30 -16.55
N ILE A 75 10.69 13.20 -17.26
CA ILE A 75 11.70 12.15 -17.00
C ILE A 75 12.20 12.24 -15.54
N GLY A 76 12.51 13.44 -15.05
CA GLY A 76 12.88 13.65 -13.65
C GLY A 76 11.81 13.17 -12.66
N LYS A 77 10.53 13.46 -12.93
CA LYS A 77 9.40 12.96 -12.13
C LYS A 77 9.31 11.43 -12.16
N LEU A 78 9.46 10.82 -13.34
CA LEU A 78 9.43 9.35 -13.49
C LEU A 78 10.56 8.68 -12.70
N VAL A 79 11.78 9.22 -12.78
CA VAL A 79 12.92 8.71 -12.00
C VAL A 79 12.67 8.85 -10.50
N LEU A 80 12.15 10.01 -10.05
CA LEU A 80 11.82 10.22 -8.64
C LEU A 80 10.73 9.27 -8.14
N ILE A 81 9.66 9.07 -8.92
CA ILE A 81 8.59 8.10 -8.61
C ILE A 81 9.16 6.68 -8.52
N SER A 82 10.04 6.31 -9.45
CA SER A 82 10.64 4.97 -9.49
C SER A 82 11.54 4.74 -8.28
N PHE A 83 12.41 5.70 -7.97
CA PHE A 83 13.31 5.62 -6.81
C PHE A 83 12.52 5.55 -5.51
N ALA A 84 11.56 6.46 -5.30
CA ALA A 84 10.77 6.50 -4.08
C ALA A 84 9.85 5.27 -3.95
N GLY A 85 9.08 4.96 -4.99
CA GLY A 85 8.04 3.94 -4.95
C GLY A 85 8.52 2.50 -5.08
N VAL A 86 9.59 2.26 -5.84
CA VAL A 86 10.12 0.91 -6.03
C VAL A 86 11.26 0.68 -5.06
N THR A 87 12.36 1.42 -5.20
CA THR A 87 13.59 1.13 -4.47
C THR A 87 13.44 1.47 -2.98
N LEU A 88 13.11 2.72 -2.65
CA LEU A 88 13.07 3.19 -1.27
C LEU A 88 11.93 2.54 -0.49
N PHE A 89 10.69 2.59 -1.00
CA PHE A 89 9.54 1.97 -0.36
C PHE A 89 9.73 0.47 -0.12
N GLN A 90 10.04 -0.32 -1.15
CA GLN A 90 10.11 -1.76 -0.97
C GLN A 90 11.29 -2.18 -0.08
N SER A 91 12.42 -1.45 -0.14
CA SER A 91 13.56 -1.73 0.76
C SER A 91 13.22 -1.46 2.22
N LEU A 92 12.62 -0.29 2.52
CA LEU A 92 12.17 0.04 3.88
C LEU A 92 11.08 -0.93 4.36
N PHE A 93 10.17 -1.33 3.47
CA PHE A 93 9.07 -2.24 3.81
C PHE A 93 9.58 -3.66 4.13
N LEU A 94 10.48 -4.22 3.32
CA LEU A 94 11.06 -5.54 3.56
C LEU A 94 11.96 -5.56 4.79
N GLU A 95 12.77 -4.51 5.00
CA GLU A 95 13.57 -4.37 6.21
C GLU A 95 12.69 -4.25 7.47
N GLY A 96 11.58 -3.52 7.35
CA GLY A 96 10.55 -3.45 8.38
C GLY A 96 9.94 -4.82 8.71
N ILE A 97 9.59 -5.62 7.71
CA ILE A 97 9.10 -7.01 7.91
C ILE A 97 10.15 -7.84 8.64
N ARG A 98 11.43 -7.74 8.22
CA ARG A 98 12.53 -8.53 8.77
C ARG A 98 12.75 -8.29 10.26
N LEU A 99 12.59 -7.04 10.71
CA LEU A 99 12.82 -6.62 12.10
C LEU A 99 11.55 -6.62 12.97
N THR A 100 10.36 -6.79 12.38
CA THR A 100 9.09 -6.86 13.11
C THR A 100 8.36 -8.15 12.80
N SER A 101 7.28 -8.07 12.03
CA SER A 101 6.43 -9.19 11.65
C SER A 101 5.67 -8.92 10.36
N PRO A 102 5.24 -9.97 9.64
CA PRO A 102 4.32 -9.84 8.50
C PRO A 102 2.99 -9.19 8.88
N ALA A 103 2.52 -9.43 10.12
CA ALA A 103 1.30 -8.83 10.65
C ALA A 103 1.40 -7.30 10.77
N MET A 104 2.51 -6.79 11.31
CA MET A 104 2.76 -5.35 11.36
C MET A 104 2.82 -4.75 9.95
N ALA A 105 3.50 -5.42 9.02
CA ALA A 105 3.65 -4.93 7.66
C ALA A 105 2.35 -4.93 6.85
N THR A 106 1.39 -5.83 7.12
CA THR A 106 0.07 -5.80 6.49
C THR A 106 -0.85 -4.75 7.12
N ALA A 107 -0.63 -4.40 8.39
CA ALA A 107 -1.40 -3.37 9.07
C ALA A 107 -1.00 -1.95 8.61
N MET A 108 0.30 -1.69 8.50
CA MET A 108 0.88 -0.35 8.27
C MET A 108 0.36 0.37 7.00
N PRO A 109 0.21 -0.28 5.83
CA PRO A 109 -0.33 0.37 4.63
C PRO A 109 -1.74 0.95 4.79
N ASN A 110 -2.52 0.52 5.79
CA ASN A 110 -3.83 1.10 6.10
C ASN A 110 -3.75 2.55 6.60
N LEU A 111 -2.57 3.01 7.03
CA LEU A 111 -2.29 4.42 7.33
C LEU A 111 -2.19 5.28 6.05
N ALA A 112 -1.92 4.67 4.88
CA ALA A 112 -1.64 5.38 3.65
C ALA A 112 -2.75 6.35 3.22
N PRO A 113 -4.05 6.01 3.25
CA PRO A 113 -5.10 6.95 2.82
C PRO A 113 -5.14 8.24 3.64
N GLY A 114 -4.89 8.15 4.95
CA GLY A 114 -4.81 9.32 5.83
C GLY A 114 -3.59 10.21 5.53
N LEU A 115 -2.43 9.59 5.27
CA LEU A 115 -1.21 10.32 4.90
C LEU A 115 -1.29 10.91 3.48
N ILE A 116 -1.87 10.18 2.52
CA ILE A 116 -2.10 10.65 1.15
C ILE A 116 -2.95 11.92 1.19
N PHE A 117 -4.04 11.92 1.95
CA PHE A 117 -4.87 13.12 2.14
C PHE A 117 -4.05 14.30 2.70
N PHE A 118 -3.30 14.05 3.78
CA PHE A 118 -2.48 15.08 4.42
C PHE A 118 -1.43 15.67 3.48
N ILE A 119 -0.73 14.81 2.72
CA ILE A 119 0.28 15.23 1.74
C ILE A 119 -0.40 15.96 0.57
N ALA A 120 -1.52 15.46 0.04
CA ALA A 120 -2.27 16.10 -1.03
C ALA A 120 -2.75 17.49 -0.64
N TRP A 121 -3.13 17.70 0.62
CA TRP A 121 -3.46 19.01 1.16
C TRP A 121 -2.26 19.96 1.18
N ILE A 122 -1.09 19.51 1.66
CA ILE A 122 0.15 20.30 1.68
C ILE A 122 0.57 20.70 0.25
N VAL A 123 0.51 19.75 -0.69
CA VAL A 123 0.85 19.95 -2.11
C VAL A 123 -0.24 20.76 -2.85
N ARG A 124 -1.34 21.14 -2.16
CA ARG A 124 -2.48 21.90 -2.70
C ARG A 124 -3.21 21.19 -3.85
N LEU A 125 -3.14 19.86 -3.90
CA LEU A 125 -3.93 19.03 -4.82
C LEU A 125 -5.35 18.82 -4.32
N GLU A 126 -5.58 18.95 -3.01
CA GLU A 126 -6.89 18.84 -2.37
C GLU A 126 -7.21 20.16 -1.64
N LYS A 127 -8.35 20.78 -1.95
CA LYS A 127 -8.82 21.99 -1.25
C LYS A 127 -9.59 21.57 0.00
N MET A 128 -9.22 22.14 1.14
CA MET A 128 -9.92 21.92 2.41
C MET A 128 -10.76 23.13 2.79
N ASP A 129 -12.07 22.92 2.88
CA ASP A 129 -12.96 23.88 3.53
C ASP A 129 -13.13 23.47 5.00
N MET A 130 -12.51 24.21 5.91
CA MET A 130 -12.58 23.95 7.36
C MET A 130 -13.99 24.12 7.94
N LYS A 131 -14.93 24.71 7.17
CA LYS A 131 -16.35 24.78 7.54
C LYS A 131 -17.08 23.47 7.23
N CYS A 132 -16.56 22.67 6.31
CA CYS A 132 -17.15 21.39 5.92
C CYS A 132 -16.91 20.32 6.98
N VAL A 133 -17.98 19.65 7.41
CA VAL A 133 -17.91 18.54 8.40
C VAL A 133 -17.05 17.39 7.88
N TYR A 134 -17.10 17.10 6.58
CA TYR A 134 -16.30 16.05 5.96
C TYR A 134 -14.79 16.34 6.02
N SER A 135 -14.38 17.59 5.78
CA SER A 135 -12.97 17.98 5.91
C SER A 135 -12.45 17.84 7.36
N LYS A 136 -13.29 18.14 8.37
CA LYS A 136 -12.94 17.88 9.79
C LYS A 136 -12.79 16.39 10.09
N LEU A 137 -13.68 15.55 9.53
CA LEU A 137 -13.62 14.10 9.70
C LEU A 137 -12.39 13.47 9.03
N LYS A 138 -11.92 14.02 7.90
CA LYS A 138 -10.65 13.58 7.30
C LYS A 138 -9.46 13.88 8.21
N ILE A 139 -9.39 15.07 8.81
CA ILE A 139 -8.33 15.40 9.77
C ILE A 139 -8.38 14.45 10.96
N LEU A 140 -9.55 14.30 11.57
CA LEU A 140 -9.73 13.43 12.73
C LEU A 140 -9.38 11.98 12.39
N GLY A 141 -9.82 11.49 11.23
CA GLY A 141 -9.50 10.16 10.72
C GLY A 141 -7.99 9.97 10.53
N THR A 142 -7.30 10.93 9.93
CA THR A 142 -5.83 10.89 9.77
C THR A 142 -5.12 10.86 11.13
N LEU A 143 -5.56 11.68 12.10
CA LEU A 143 -4.99 11.69 13.45
C LEU A 143 -5.19 10.34 14.16
N LEU A 144 -6.38 9.75 14.04
CA LEU A 144 -6.68 8.43 14.58
C LEU A 144 -5.86 7.32 13.91
N CYS A 145 -5.63 7.40 12.59
CA CYS A 145 -4.73 6.46 11.90
C CYS A 145 -3.31 6.53 12.44
N VAL A 146 -2.75 7.75 12.53
CA VAL A 146 -1.37 7.96 13.01
C VAL A 146 -1.23 7.51 14.46
N PHE A 147 -2.17 7.92 15.32
CA PHE A 147 -2.15 7.55 16.72
C PHE A 147 -2.32 6.04 16.90
N GLY A 148 -3.26 5.41 16.18
CA GLY A 148 -3.44 3.95 16.18
C GLY A 148 -2.18 3.19 15.72
N ALA A 149 -1.51 3.65 14.65
CA ALA A 149 -0.27 3.05 14.17
C ALA A 149 0.88 3.19 15.18
N LEU A 150 0.99 4.33 15.87
CA LEU A 150 1.97 4.54 16.93
C LEU A 150 1.68 3.64 18.15
N THR A 151 0.44 3.60 18.63
CA THR A 151 0.04 2.69 19.72
C THR A 151 0.31 1.24 19.36
N MET A 152 -0.06 0.81 18.15
CA MET A 152 0.20 -0.53 17.66
C MET A 152 1.71 -0.86 17.67
N SER A 153 2.54 0.06 17.16
CA SER A 153 4.00 -0.10 17.09
C SER A 153 4.65 -0.19 18.47
N LEU A 154 4.28 0.71 19.37
CA LEU A 154 4.84 0.75 20.74
C LEU A 154 4.42 -0.49 21.52
N MET A 155 3.16 -0.90 21.43
CA MET A 155 2.65 -2.09 22.14
C MET A 155 3.19 -3.40 21.58
N HIS A 156 3.53 -3.45 20.29
CA HIS A 156 4.19 -4.61 19.68
C HIS A 156 5.69 -4.68 20.01
N SER A 157 6.34 -3.53 20.12
CA SER A 157 7.76 -3.43 20.47
C SER A 157 8.02 -3.60 21.97
N ALA A 158 6.97 -3.48 22.80
CA ALA A 158 7.05 -3.67 24.23
C ALA A 158 6.92 -5.15 24.60
N SER A 159 7.88 -5.64 25.38
CA SER A 159 7.83 -6.94 26.05
C SER A 159 7.58 -6.74 27.54
N ILE A 160 6.76 -7.59 28.15
CA ILE A 160 6.51 -7.58 29.59
C ILE A 160 7.44 -8.63 30.19
N ILE A 161 8.39 -8.19 31.01
CA ILE A 161 9.17 -9.08 31.86
C ILE A 161 8.54 -9.01 33.25
N GLN A 162 8.09 -10.16 33.77
CA GLN A 162 7.71 -10.30 35.17
C GLN A 162 8.98 -10.57 35.98
N ASP A 163 9.31 -9.66 36.88
CA ASP A 163 10.33 -9.92 37.89
C ASP A 163 9.72 -10.82 38.98
N GLU A 164 10.24 -12.05 39.13
CA GLU A 164 9.72 -13.04 40.09
C GLU A 164 9.81 -12.55 41.55
N LYS A 165 10.58 -11.50 41.83
CA LYS A 165 10.82 -11.02 43.20
C LYS A 165 9.89 -9.91 43.70
N ASP A 166 9.32 -9.08 42.82
CA ASP A 166 8.63 -7.85 43.25
C ASP A 166 7.20 -7.67 42.69
N ASN A 167 6.66 -8.64 41.93
CA ASN A 167 5.35 -8.52 41.25
C ASN A 167 5.22 -7.25 40.36
N ALA A 168 6.33 -6.59 40.05
CA ALA A 168 6.37 -5.41 39.20
C ALA A 168 6.57 -5.84 37.73
N SER A 169 5.64 -5.44 36.86
CA SER A 169 5.78 -5.63 35.41
C SER A 169 6.66 -4.53 34.84
N ILE A 170 7.87 -4.89 34.37
CA ILE A 170 8.76 -3.94 33.68
C ILE A 170 8.51 -4.04 32.18
N PHE A 171 8.21 -2.90 31.54
CA PHE A 171 8.13 -2.80 30.10
C PHE A 171 9.52 -2.59 29.51
N VAL A 172 9.99 -3.56 28.72
CA VAL A 172 11.26 -3.45 27.99
C VAL A 172 10.96 -3.35 26.49
N PHE A 173 11.49 -2.29 25.86
CA PHE A 173 11.37 -2.09 24.43
C PHE A 173 12.47 -2.84 23.69
N ASP A 174 12.08 -3.71 22.77
CA ASP A 174 13.00 -4.36 21.84
C ASP A 174 13.45 -3.34 20.79
N ARG A 175 14.75 -3.00 20.82
CA ARG A 175 15.35 -2.00 19.95
C ARG A 175 15.16 -2.35 18.48
N ASP A 176 15.29 -3.61 18.11
CA ASP A 176 15.21 -4.06 16.72
C ASP A 176 13.77 -3.92 16.21
N ARG A 177 12.78 -4.28 17.04
CA ARG A 177 11.36 -4.07 16.71
C ARG A 177 10.99 -2.60 16.59
N VAL A 178 11.52 -1.73 17.46
CA VAL A 178 11.30 -0.28 17.35
C VAL A 178 11.86 0.25 16.03
N VAL A 179 13.09 -0.14 15.69
CA VAL A 179 13.74 0.24 14.43
C VAL A 179 12.93 -0.27 13.23
N GLY A 180 12.44 -1.51 13.27
CA GLY A 180 11.57 -2.07 12.24
C GLY A 180 10.23 -1.34 12.09
N CYS A 181 9.61 -0.89 13.20
CA CYS A 181 8.41 -0.06 13.15
C CYS A 181 8.68 1.31 12.49
N ILE A 182 9.83 1.93 12.77
CA ILE A 182 10.26 3.17 12.13
C ILE A 182 10.45 2.95 10.62
N TYR A 183 11.06 1.83 10.22
CA TYR A 183 11.18 1.44 8.81
C TYR A 183 9.81 1.30 8.13
N LEU A 184 8.85 0.64 8.77
CA LEU A 184 7.50 0.49 8.22
C LEU A 184 6.75 1.84 8.11
N LEU A 185 6.82 2.69 9.13
CA LEU A 185 6.23 4.03 9.09
C LEU A 185 6.86 4.89 7.97
N GLY A 186 8.18 4.84 7.85
CA GLY A 186 8.91 5.48 6.75
C GLY A 186 8.47 4.94 5.40
N ALA A 187 8.31 3.63 5.25
CA ALA A 187 7.82 3.01 4.02
C ALA A 187 6.42 3.54 3.66
N VAL A 188 5.46 3.57 4.59
CA VAL A 188 4.11 4.06 4.30
C VAL A 188 4.09 5.55 3.96
N PHE A 189 4.94 6.35 4.58
CA PHE A 189 5.11 7.77 4.23
C PHE A 189 5.65 7.95 2.80
N VAL A 190 6.67 7.18 2.43
CA VAL A 190 7.23 7.17 1.07
C VAL A 190 6.19 6.69 0.05
N LEU A 191 5.45 5.62 0.35
CA LEU A 191 4.35 5.13 -0.46
C LEU A 191 3.30 6.22 -0.69
N SER A 192 2.88 6.89 0.37
CA SER A 192 1.86 7.95 0.32
C SER A 192 2.32 9.13 -0.53
N THR A 193 3.56 9.57 -0.35
CA THR A 193 4.19 10.63 -1.15
C THR A 193 4.26 10.21 -2.62
N ASN A 194 4.66 8.97 -2.89
CA ASN A 194 4.77 8.44 -4.23
C ASN A 194 3.42 8.35 -4.95
N VAL A 195 2.35 7.98 -4.24
CA VAL A 195 0.98 7.98 -4.79
C VAL A 195 0.52 9.38 -5.16
N VAL A 196 0.77 10.38 -4.29
CA VAL A 196 0.44 11.78 -4.59
C VAL A 196 1.23 12.29 -5.79
N LEU A 197 2.52 11.96 -5.86
CA LEU A 197 3.38 12.32 -6.99
C LEU A 197 2.92 11.65 -8.30
N GLN A 198 2.55 10.36 -8.26
CA GLN A 198 1.96 9.66 -9.41
C GLN A 198 0.66 10.32 -9.88
N ALA A 199 -0.25 10.67 -8.96
CA ALA A 199 -1.49 11.37 -9.29
C ALA A 199 -1.22 12.71 -10.01
N SER A 200 -0.20 13.46 -9.56
CA SER A 200 0.19 14.71 -10.23
C SER A 200 0.80 14.48 -11.61
N THR A 201 1.61 13.43 -11.78
CA THR A 201 2.25 13.08 -13.06
C THR A 201 1.24 12.58 -14.08
N LEU A 202 0.17 11.91 -13.65
CA LEU A 202 -0.91 11.45 -14.53
C LEU A 202 -1.64 12.59 -15.25
N ALA A 203 -1.58 13.82 -14.75
CA ALA A 203 -2.11 14.98 -15.44
C ALA A 203 -1.30 15.35 -16.70
N GLU A 204 0.02 15.09 -16.69
CA GLU A 204 0.93 15.34 -17.83
C GLU A 204 1.11 14.09 -18.70
N PHE A 205 1.00 12.90 -18.12
CA PHE A 205 1.12 11.61 -18.77
C PHE A 205 -0.14 10.76 -18.47
N PRO A 206 -1.23 10.90 -19.26
CA PRO A 206 -2.54 10.33 -18.95
C PRO A 206 -2.64 8.83 -19.32
N ALA A 207 -1.61 8.05 -18.98
CA ALA A 207 -1.48 6.64 -19.30
C ALA A 207 -0.97 5.87 -18.05
N PRO A 208 -1.86 5.48 -17.12
CA PRO A 208 -1.49 4.90 -15.83
C PRO A 208 -0.79 3.54 -15.90
N ILE A 209 -1.16 2.67 -16.83
CA ILE A 209 -0.52 1.35 -16.98
C ILE A 209 0.90 1.53 -17.53
N SER A 210 1.05 2.44 -18.49
CA SER A 210 2.34 2.81 -19.10
C SER A 210 3.25 3.50 -18.08
N LEU A 211 2.70 4.38 -17.25
CA LEU A 211 3.42 5.03 -16.14
C LEU A 211 3.97 3.98 -15.17
N SER A 212 3.12 3.04 -14.77
CA SER A 212 3.50 1.94 -13.87
C SER A 212 4.56 1.03 -14.48
N ALA A 213 4.44 0.69 -15.78
CA ALA A 213 5.43 -0.13 -16.47
C ALA A 213 6.80 0.58 -16.59
N ILE A 214 6.81 1.86 -17.00
CA ILE A 214 8.05 2.65 -17.13
C ILE A 214 8.73 2.80 -15.76
N THR A 215 7.97 3.14 -14.73
CA THR A 215 8.52 3.30 -13.38
C THR A 215 9.00 1.99 -12.76
N ALA A 216 8.35 0.86 -13.08
CA ALA A 216 8.83 -0.46 -12.71
C ALA A 216 10.19 -0.79 -13.38
N LEU A 217 10.34 -0.51 -14.68
CA LEU A 217 11.59 -0.73 -15.41
C LEU A 217 12.74 0.12 -14.84
N ILE A 218 12.51 1.43 -14.67
CA ILE A 218 13.49 2.35 -14.09
C ILE A 218 13.83 1.91 -12.65
N GLY A 219 12.82 1.52 -11.86
CA GLY A 219 12.99 1.05 -10.49
C GLY A 219 13.84 -0.21 -10.39
N VAL A 220 13.69 -1.16 -11.32
CA VAL A 220 14.57 -2.35 -11.41
C VAL A 220 16.02 -1.95 -11.64
N LEU A 221 16.28 -1.03 -12.57
CA LEU A 221 17.63 -0.56 -12.87
C LEU A 221 18.28 0.14 -11.67
N ILE A 222 17.52 1.02 -11.00
CA ILE A 222 18.02 1.73 -9.80
C ILE A 222 18.28 0.74 -8.68
N THR A 223 17.38 -0.23 -8.45
CA THR A 223 17.54 -1.22 -7.37
C THR A 223 18.73 -2.15 -7.64
N MET A 224 18.93 -2.56 -8.89
CA MET A 224 20.14 -3.29 -9.32
C MET A 224 21.41 -2.49 -9.02
N LEU A 225 21.43 -1.20 -9.37
CA LEU A 225 22.57 -0.34 -9.09
C LEU A 225 22.86 -0.25 -7.59
N VAL A 226 21.83 -0.03 -6.76
CA VAL A 226 21.96 0.00 -5.29
C VAL A 226 22.48 -1.32 -4.76
N GLN A 227 21.99 -2.46 -5.27
CA GLN A 227 22.45 -3.78 -4.85
C GLN A 227 23.93 -4.03 -5.20
N LEU A 228 24.38 -3.54 -6.37
CA LEU A 228 25.78 -3.63 -6.79
C LEU A 228 26.69 -2.77 -5.91
N LEU A 229 26.27 -1.54 -5.58
CA LEU A 229 27.03 -0.65 -4.72
C LEU A 229 27.16 -1.16 -3.28
N GLN A 230 26.17 -1.91 -2.78
CA GLN A 230 26.22 -2.50 -1.44
C GLN A 230 26.98 -3.83 -1.37
N ASN A 231 27.11 -4.56 -2.48
CA ASN A 231 27.76 -5.86 -2.52
C ASN A 231 29.07 -5.80 -3.32
N GLU A 232 30.14 -5.24 -2.75
CA GLU A 232 31.49 -5.33 -3.33
C GLU A 232 32.07 -6.76 -3.35
N SER A 233 31.43 -7.74 -2.70
CA SER A 233 31.82 -9.15 -2.76
C SER A 233 30.76 -9.99 -3.48
N GLY A 234 31.08 -10.41 -4.72
CA GLY A 234 30.24 -11.20 -5.63
C GLY A 234 29.85 -12.62 -5.16
N LYS A 235 29.74 -12.87 -3.85
CA LYS A 235 29.31 -14.15 -3.25
C LYS A 235 27.79 -14.33 -3.21
N VAL A 236 26.99 -13.25 -3.20
CA VAL A 236 25.52 -13.34 -3.13
C VAL A 236 24.89 -13.70 -4.47
N LEU A 237 25.50 -13.27 -5.59
CA LEU A 237 24.98 -13.54 -6.93
C LEU A 237 25.02 -15.04 -7.28
N THR A 238 26.02 -15.78 -6.79
CA THR A 238 26.30 -17.17 -7.19
C THR A 238 25.41 -18.21 -6.51
N ARG A 239 24.93 -17.98 -5.27
CA ARG A 239 23.95 -18.87 -4.61
C ARG A 239 22.51 -18.65 -5.11
N SER A 240 22.25 -17.50 -5.72
CA SER A 240 20.95 -17.10 -6.30
C SER A 240 20.66 -17.78 -7.64
N LEU A 241 21.70 -18.10 -8.44
CA LEU A 241 21.58 -18.60 -9.83
C LEU A 241 20.82 -19.92 -9.99
N ILE A 242 20.91 -20.86 -9.03
CA ILE A 242 20.24 -22.17 -9.11
C ILE A 242 18.71 -22.04 -8.90
N SER A 243 18.23 -20.91 -8.38
CA SER A 243 16.83 -20.64 -8.04
C SER A 243 16.18 -19.51 -8.86
N ILE A 244 16.82 -19.02 -9.94
CA ILE A 244 16.28 -17.90 -10.73
C ILE A 244 15.01 -18.32 -11.48
N GLY A 245 14.98 -19.52 -12.09
CA GLY A 245 13.79 -19.99 -12.82
C GLY A 245 12.57 -20.11 -11.90
N ASN A 246 12.76 -20.67 -10.71
CA ASN A 246 11.68 -20.78 -9.72
C ASN A 246 11.29 -19.41 -9.16
N LEU A 247 12.25 -18.53 -8.87
CA LEU A 247 11.98 -17.19 -8.35
C LEU A 247 11.27 -16.30 -9.37
N VAL A 248 11.67 -16.38 -10.65
CA VAL A 248 10.98 -15.73 -11.77
C VAL A 248 9.59 -16.31 -11.96
N GLY A 249 9.43 -17.64 -11.87
CA GLY A 249 8.13 -18.29 -11.92
C GLY A 249 7.19 -17.86 -10.78
N PHE A 250 7.66 -17.87 -9.54
CA PHE A 250 6.91 -17.38 -8.38
C PHE A 250 6.58 -15.90 -8.48
N SER A 251 7.53 -15.09 -8.95
CA SER A 251 7.34 -13.65 -9.13
C SER A 251 6.32 -13.33 -10.24
N LEU A 252 6.36 -14.06 -11.36
CA LEU A 252 5.38 -13.91 -12.44
C LEU A 252 3.99 -14.35 -11.99
N LEU A 253 3.88 -15.52 -11.35
CA LEU A 253 2.60 -16.00 -10.81
C LEU A 253 2.06 -15.04 -9.75
N GLY A 254 2.89 -14.61 -8.80
CA GLY A 254 2.54 -13.63 -7.76
C GLY A 254 2.13 -12.28 -8.36
N GLY A 255 2.85 -11.81 -9.38
CA GLY A 255 2.54 -10.60 -10.12
C GLY A 255 1.21 -10.68 -10.87
N MET A 256 0.93 -11.81 -11.54
CA MET A 256 -0.34 -12.03 -12.23
C MET A 256 -1.52 -12.07 -11.26
N VAL A 257 -1.37 -12.79 -10.14
CA VAL A 257 -2.40 -12.88 -9.10
C VAL A 257 -2.63 -11.52 -8.44
N SER A 258 -1.55 -10.80 -8.10
CA SER A 258 -1.63 -9.44 -7.53
C SER A 258 -2.28 -8.45 -8.51
N GLY A 259 -1.91 -8.51 -9.80
CA GLY A 259 -2.53 -7.70 -10.86
C GLY A 259 -4.02 -7.98 -11.02
N ALA A 260 -4.45 -9.25 -10.93
CA ALA A 260 -5.86 -9.62 -10.92
C ALA A 260 -6.58 -9.06 -9.68
N CYS A 261 -5.95 -9.14 -8.50
CA CYS A 261 -6.50 -8.59 -7.25
C CYS A 261 -6.67 -7.08 -7.30
N VAL A 262 -5.67 -6.34 -7.80
CA VAL A 262 -5.74 -4.88 -7.97
C VAL A 262 -6.83 -4.51 -8.98
N SER A 263 -6.93 -5.25 -10.08
CA SER A 263 -7.98 -5.04 -11.09
C SER A 263 -9.37 -5.25 -10.51
N PHE A 264 -9.54 -6.31 -9.71
CA PHE A 264 -10.80 -6.59 -9.01
C PHE A 264 -11.14 -5.50 -7.98
N ASN A 265 -10.16 -5.07 -7.17
CA ASN A 265 -10.33 -3.95 -6.24
C ASN A 265 -10.75 -2.66 -6.96
N GLY A 266 -10.15 -2.37 -8.12
CA GLY A 266 -10.52 -1.22 -8.94
C GLY A 266 -11.96 -1.30 -9.45
N TRP A 267 -12.39 -2.48 -9.92
CA TRP A 267 -13.78 -2.71 -10.34
C TRP A 267 -14.77 -2.60 -9.18
N ALA A 268 -14.48 -3.22 -8.04
CA ALA A 268 -15.30 -3.14 -6.84
C ALA A 268 -15.40 -1.70 -6.31
N MET A 269 -14.30 -0.94 -6.35
CA MET A 269 -14.27 0.48 -5.96
C MET A 269 -15.14 1.34 -6.88
N LYS A 270 -15.13 1.08 -8.20
CA LYS A 270 -16.01 1.77 -9.14
C LYS A 270 -17.50 1.48 -8.89
N LYS A 271 -17.82 0.27 -8.44
CA LYS A 271 -19.21 -0.18 -8.22
C LYS A 271 -19.79 0.22 -6.87
N ARG A 272 -19.00 0.13 -5.80
CA ARG A 272 -19.46 0.29 -4.41
C ARG A 272 -18.77 1.42 -3.64
N GLY A 273 -17.86 2.13 -4.31
CA GLY A 273 -17.09 3.21 -3.72
C GLY A 273 -15.88 2.72 -2.92
N PRO A 274 -14.94 3.64 -2.59
CA PRO A 274 -13.71 3.31 -1.87
C PRO A 274 -13.95 2.82 -0.44
N VAL A 275 -15.01 3.29 0.21
CA VAL A 275 -15.35 2.93 1.60
C VAL A 275 -15.60 1.43 1.72
N MET A 276 -16.41 0.85 0.81
CA MET A 276 -16.74 -0.57 0.87
C MET A 276 -15.52 -1.45 0.62
N VAL A 277 -14.65 -1.09 -0.32
CA VAL A 277 -13.43 -1.87 -0.60
C VAL A 277 -12.49 -1.85 0.60
N SER A 278 -12.30 -0.69 1.22
CA SER A 278 -11.42 -0.57 2.38
C SER A 278 -11.99 -1.19 3.66
N MET A 279 -13.31 -1.46 3.74
CA MET A 279 -13.89 -2.29 4.80
C MET A 279 -13.29 -3.69 4.88
N PHE A 280 -12.78 -4.19 3.76
CA PHE A 280 -12.14 -5.50 3.73
C PHE A 280 -10.64 -5.45 4.06
N SER A 281 -9.98 -4.29 3.96
CA SER A 281 -8.52 -4.18 4.22
C SER A 281 -8.06 -4.76 5.57
N PRO A 282 -8.79 -4.53 6.69
CA PRO A 282 -8.46 -5.14 7.98
C PRO A 282 -8.47 -6.67 8.00
N PHE A 283 -9.24 -7.32 7.11
CA PHE A 283 -9.25 -8.78 7.04
C PHE A 283 -7.89 -9.33 6.62
N ALA A 284 -7.14 -8.66 5.73
CA ALA A 284 -5.79 -9.10 5.39
C ALA A 284 -4.87 -9.06 6.62
N THR A 285 -4.98 -8.02 7.45
CA THR A 285 -4.23 -7.91 8.70
C THR A 285 -4.61 -9.00 9.69
N VAL A 286 -5.92 -9.25 9.90
CA VAL A 286 -6.39 -10.30 10.82
C VAL A 286 -5.96 -11.70 10.36
N ILE A 287 -6.05 -11.98 9.06
CA ILE A 287 -5.60 -13.24 8.48
C ILE A 287 -4.08 -13.38 8.65
N SER A 288 -3.31 -12.34 8.34
CA SER A 288 -1.85 -12.33 8.52
C SER A 288 -1.44 -12.54 9.97
N VAL A 289 -2.16 -11.94 10.92
CA VAL A 289 -1.99 -12.16 12.36
C VAL A 289 -2.23 -13.63 12.71
N GLY A 290 -3.34 -14.21 12.28
CA GLY A 290 -3.66 -15.62 12.56
C GLY A 290 -2.58 -16.57 12.04
N PHE A 291 -2.11 -16.34 10.81
CA PHE A 291 -1.00 -17.13 10.25
C PHE A 291 0.31 -16.89 11.00
N SER A 292 0.69 -15.64 11.29
CA SER A 292 1.89 -15.32 12.09
C SER A 292 1.90 -16.06 13.43
N VAL A 293 0.76 -16.11 14.14
CA VAL A 293 0.66 -16.85 15.41
C VAL A 293 0.81 -18.35 15.19
N LEU A 294 0.18 -18.92 14.16
CA LEU A 294 0.20 -20.36 13.88
C LEU A 294 1.54 -20.87 13.34
N THR A 295 2.20 -20.12 12.46
CA THR A 295 3.42 -20.56 11.76
C THR A 295 4.70 -20.05 12.41
N LEU A 296 4.70 -18.83 12.96
CA LEU A 296 5.87 -18.21 13.59
C LEU A 296 5.80 -18.23 15.12
N GLY A 297 4.66 -18.57 15.72
CA GLY A 297 4.49 -18.57 17.19
C GLY A 297 4.49 -17.17 17.81
N GLU A 298 4.20 -16.12 17.04
CA GLU A 298 4.26 -14.74 17.51
C GLU A 298 3.18 -14.43 18.56
N SER A 299 3.58 -13.87 19.70
CA SER A 299 2.65 -13.37 20.71
C SER A 299 2.23 -11.93 20.39
N ILE A 300 0.95 -11.68 20.14
CA ILE A 300 0.42 -10.33 19.89
C ILE A 300 -0.20 -9.78 21.17
N CYS A 301 0.29 -8.62 21.60
CA CYS A 301 -0.24 -7.92 22.78
C CYS A 301 -1.64 -7.34 22.50
N LEU A 302 -2.55 -7.41 23.49
CA LEU A 302 -3.89 -6.83 23.42
C LEU A 302 -3.86 -5.33 23.08
N GLY A 303 -2.83 -4.59 23.56
CA GLY A 303 -2.64 -3.19 23.23
C GLY A 303 -2.35 -2.95 21.74
N SER A 304 -1.65 -3.89 21.08
CA SER A 304 -1.41 -3.81 19.63
C SER A 304 -2.70 -4.00 18.83
N VAL A 305 -3.59 -4.89 19.30
CA VAL A 305 -4.94 -5.07 18.72
C VAL A 305 -5.79 -3.81 18.88
N GLY A 306 -5.74 -3.15 20.04
CA GLY A 306 -6.39 -1.86 20.25
C GLY A 306 -5.88 -0.78 19.29
N GLY A 307 -4.56 -0.71 19.08
CA GLY A 307 -3.94 0.19 18.10
C GLY A 307 -4.39 -0.07 16.66
N MET A 308 -4.47 -1.35 16.25
CA MET A 308 -5.00 -1.75 14.94
C MET A 308 -6.45 -1.31 14.76
N ALA A 309 -7.31 -1.58 15.74
CA ALA A 309 -8.72 -1.19 15.69
C ALA A 309 -8.88 0.32 15.53
N LEU A 310 -8.10 1.09 16.29
CA LEU A 310 -8.11 2.55 16.23
C LEU A 310 -7.65 3.08 14.87
N MET A 311 -6.61 2.46 14.30
CA MET A 311 -6.12 2.78 12.96
C MET A 311 -7.20 2.51 11.89
N PHE A 312 -7.93 1.41 11.98
CA PHE A 312 -9.02 1.09 11.06
C PHE A 312 -10.20 2.06 11.19
N ILE A 313 -10.58 2.44 12.42
CA ILE A 313 -11.59 3.48 12.66
C ILE A 313 -11.18 4.79 11.96
N GLY A 314 -9.93 5.20 12.12
CA GLY A 314 -9.39 6.38 11.43
C GLY A 314 -9.51 6.29 9.91
N LEU A 315 -9.10 5.14 9.35
CA LEU A 315 -9.16 4.88 7.91
C LEU A 315 -10.60 5.02 7.37
N TYR A 316 -11.56 4.45 8.08
CA TYR A 316 -12.97 4.55 7.69
C TYR A 316 -13.49 5.97 7.69
N LEU A 317 -13.13 6.77 8.70
CA LEU A 317 -13.54 8.17 8.75
C LEU A 317 -12.99 8.97 7.57
N VAL A 318 -11.70 8.79 7.22
CA VAL A 318 -11.09 9.45 6.06
C VAL A 318 -11.79 9.07 4.76
N LEU A 319 -11.97 7.78 4.54
CA LEU A 319 -12.57 7.28 3.29
C LEU A 319 -14.05 7.60 3.19
N TRP A 320 -14.78 7.55 4.29
CA TRP A 320 -16.20 7.90 4.34
C TRP A 320 -16.41 9.38 4.02
N ALA A 321 -15.61 10.26 4.63
CA ALA A 321 -15.64 11.68 4.33
C ALA A 321 -15.28 11.95 2.85
N LYS A 322 -14.27 11.26 2.31
CA LYS A 322 -13.89 11.38 0.89
C LYS A 322 -14.96 10.86 -0.05
N GLY A 323 -15.59 9.74 0.28
CA GLY A 323 -16.72 9.19 -0.47
C GLY A 323 -17.86 10.20 -0.54
N LYS A 324 -18.25 10.79 0.59
CA LYS A 324 -19.34 11.77 0.66
C LYS A 324 -19.05 13.07 -0.08
N GLU A 325 -17.83 13.61 -0.01
CA GLU A 325 -17.47 14.79 -0.80
C GLU A 325 -17.56 14.56 -2.31
N GLY A 326 -17.17 13.37 -2.79
CA GLY A 326 -17.31 13.02 -4.21
C GLY A 326 -18.77 13.01 -4.68
N PHE A 327 -19.70 12.50 -3.86
CA PHE A 327 -21.13 12.57 -4.14
C PHE A 327 -21.68 13.99 -4.09
N SER A 328 -21.26 14.81 -3.10
CA SER A 328 -21.72 16.20 -2.98
C SER A 328 -21.21 17.11 -4.10
N GLN A 329 -19.99 16.88 -4.63
CA GLN A 329 -19.54 17.59 -5.83
C GLN A 329 -20.37 17.22 -7.06
N ILE A 330 -20.69 15.93 -7.25
CA ILE A 330 -21.53 15.47 -8.37
C ILE A 330 -22.96 16.04 -8.25
N GLU A 331 -23.57 16.03 -7.06
CA GLU A 331 -24.88 16.66 -6.82
C GLU A 331 -24.86 18.18 -7.05
N SER A 332 -23.76 18.87 -6.70
CA SER A 332 -23.62 20.30 -6.99
C SER A 332 -23.50 20.59 -8.49
N PHE A 333 -22.82 19.71 -9.24
CA PHE A 333 -22.75 19.79 -10.70
C PHE A 333 -24.10 19.46 -11.37
N GLU A 334 -24.87 18.51 -10.85
CA GLU A 334 -26.23 18.21 -11.32
C GLU A 334 -27.21 19.35 -11.02
N CYS A 335 -27.13 19.98 -9.84
CA CYS A 335 -27.97 21.12 -9.47
C CYS A 335 -27.64 22.39 -10.27
N GLU A 336 -26.36 22.59 -10.63
CA GLU A 336 -25.91 23.69 -11.50
C GLU A 336 -26.28 23.45 -12.99
N PHE A 337 -26.38 22.20 -13.42
CA PHE A 337 -26.86 21.84 -14.76
C PHE A 337 -28.39 21.88 -14.90
N ASP A 338 -29.16 21.54 -13.86
CA ASP A 338 -30.64 21.58 -13.92
C ASP A 338 -31.20 23.01 -13.73
N ALA A 339 -30.41 23.93 -13.16
CA ALA A 339 -30.76 25.35 -13.05
C ALA A 339 -30.66 26.14 -14.38
N LYS A 340 -30.25 25.49 -15.49
CA LYS A 340 -30.20 26.07 -16.84
C LYS A 340 -31.27 25.53 -17.79
N LYS A 341 -32.48 25.25 -17.29
CA LYS A 341 -33.68 25.20 -18.15
C LYS A 341 -34.30 26.59 -18.25
N PRO A 342 -34.48 27.14 -19.46
CA PRO A 342 -35.02 28.48 -19.65
C PRO A 342 -36.49 28.53 -19.25
N LEU A 343 -36.84 29.51 -18.40
CA LEU A 343 -38.19 30.05 -18.32
C LEU A 343 -38.50 30.73 -19.65
N LEU A 344 -39.06 29.99 -20.61
CA LEU A 344 -39.86 30.50 -21.73
C LEU A 344 -40.69 29.34 -22.31
N SER A 345 -41.85 29.11 -21.69
CA SER A 345 -43.13 28.84 -22.37
C SER A 345 -44.26 29.19 -21.41
#